data_AF-A0A7L3TXA9-F1
#
_entry.id   AF-A0A7L3TXA9-F1
#
_cell.length_a   1.000
_cell.length_b   1.000
_cell.length_c   1.000
_cell.angle_alpha   90.00
_cell.angle_beta   90.00
_cell.angle_gamma   90.00
#
_symmetry.space_group_name_H-M   'P 1'
#
loop_
_entity.id
_entity.type
_entity.pdbx_description
1 polymer ?
#
loop_
_entity_poly.entity_id
_entity_poly.type
_entity_poly.pdbx_seq_one_letter_code
_entity_poly.pdbx_strand_id
1 'polypeptide(L)'
;DADEIKRLGKRFKKLDLDNSGSLSVEEFMSLPELQQNPLVQRVIDIFDTDGNGEVDFKEFIEGVSQFSVKGDKEQKLRFAFRIYDMDKDGYISNGELFQVLKMMVGNNLKDTQLQQIVDKTIINADKDGDGRISFEEFCAV
;
A
#
# COMPACT_ATOMS: atom_id res chain seq x y z
N ASP A 1 21.60 -7.89 -0.19
CA ASP A 1 22.77 -8.28 0.62
C ASP A 1 22.48 -9.65 1.25
N ALA A 2 23.41 -10.62 1.24
CA ALA A 2 23.13 -11.98 1.69
C ALA A 2 22.74 -12.06 3.18
N ASP A 3 23.31 -11.18 4.01
CA ASP A 3 22.99 -11.11 5.44
C ASP A 3 21.59 -10.53 5.68
N GLU A 4 21.17 -9.59 4.84
CA GLU A 4 19.82 -8.99 4.88
C GLU A 4 18.76 -10.03 4.54
N ILE A 5 18.95 -10.79 3.46
CA ILE A 5 18.03 -11.88 3.07
C ILE A 5 17.92 -12.93 4.18
N LYS A 6 19.04 -13.29 4.82
CA LYS A 6 19.03 -14.23 5.95
C LYS A 6 18.25 -13.70 7.16
N ARG A 7 18.34 -12.40 7.46
CA ARG A 7 17.56 -11.76 8.53
C ARG A 7 16.07 -11.73 8.20
N LEU A 8 15.73 -11.41 6.96
CA LEU A 8 14.34 -11.40 6.48
C LEU A 8 13.74 -12.80 6.49
N GLY A 9 14.48 -13.83 6.07
CA GLY A 9 14.04 -15.23 6.16
C GLY A 9 13.76 -15.70 7.58
N LYS A 10 14.53 -15.24 8.58
CA LYS A 10 14.22 -15.51 9.99
C LYS A 10 12.95 -14.80 10.47
N ARG A 11 12.67 -13.59 9.96
CA ARG A 11 11.45 -12.84 10.29
C ARG A 11 10.23 -13.51 9.66
N PHE A 12 10.32 -13.85 8.37
CA PHE A 12 9.27 -14.56 7.65
C PHE A 12 8.85 -15.84 8.38
N LYS A 13 9.80 -16.71 8.71
CA LYS A 13 9.53 -17.95 9.47
C LYS A 13 8.98 -17.74 10.88
N LYS A 14 9.11 -16.55 11.45
CA LYS A 14 8.54 -16.23 12.76
C LYS A 14 7.08 -15.76 12.62
N LEU A 15 6.74 -15.18 11.47
CA LEU A 15 5.40 -14.71 11.13
C LEU A 15 4.54 -15.82 10.55
N ASP A 16 5.14 -16.74 9.80
CA ASP A 16 4.51 -17.96 9.27
C ASP A 16 4.26 -18.92 10.45
N LEU A 17 3.12 -18.75 11.11
CA LEU A 17 2.74 -19.43 12.34
C LEU A 17 2.29 -20.86 12.06
N ASP A 18 1.64 -21.07 10.92
CA ASP A 18 1.15 -22.39 10.50
C ASP A 18 2.16 -23.19 9.66
N ASN A 19 3.27 -22.56 9.23
CA ASN A 19 4.30 -23.13 8.35
C ASN A 19 3.77 -23.47 6.96
N SER A 20 2.79 -22.72 6.46
CA SER A 20 2.26 -22.81 5.10
C SER A 20 3.30 -22.44 4.04
N GLY A 21 4.30 -21.62 4.41
CA GLY A 21 5.28 -21.06 3.48
C GLY A 21 4.83 -19.74 2.85
N SER A 22 3.69 -19.22 3.27
CA SER A 22 3.12 -17.92 2.90
C SER A 22 2.69 -17.17 4.17
N LEU A 23 2.39 -15.88 4.04
CA LEU A 23 1.87 -15.07 5.14
C LEU A 23 0.45 -14.61 4.84
N SER A 24 -0.48 -15.08 5.63
CA SER A 24 -1.87 -14.61 5.65
C SER A 24 -1.99 -13.22 6.28
N VAL A 25 -3.12 -12.55 6.03
CA VAL A 25 -3.44 -11.25 6.67
C VAL A 25 -3.42 -11.39 8.19
N GLU A 26 -3.93 -12.49 8.73
CA GLU A 26 -3.97 -12.79 10.15
C GLU A 26 -2.55 -12.87 10.76
N GLU A 27 -1.61 -13.47 10.04
CA GLU A 27 -0.21 -13.57 10.45
C GLU A 27 0.50 -12.22 10.43
N PHE A 28 0.23 -11.36 9.44
CA PHE A 28 0.69 -9.98 9.49
C PHE A 28 0.10 -9.21 10.69
N MET A 29 -1.19 -9.41 10.95
CA MET A 29 -1.89 -8.77 12.08
C MET A 29 -1.49 -9.33 13.45
N SER A 30 -0.71 -10.41 13.50
CA SER A 30 -0.07 -10.87 14.75
C SER A 30 0.98 -9.89 15.27
N LEU A 31 1.51 -9.00 14.41
CA LEU A 31 2.44 -7.95 14.78
C LEU A 31 1.70 -6.76 15.43
N PRO A 32 1.93 -6.47 16.72
CA PRO A 32 1.26 -5.36 17.40
C PRO A 32 1.48 -4.01 16.72
N GLU A 33 2.65 -3.82 16.09
CA GLU A 33 2.99 -2.59 15.38
C GLU A 33 2.14 -2.38 14.12
N LEU A 34 1.61 -3.44 13.51
CA LEU A 34 0.77 -3.37 12.32
C LEU A 34 -0.72 -3.28 12.63
N GLN A 35 -1.15 -3.77 13.80
CA GLN A 35 -2.56 -3.77 14.20
C GLN A 35 -3.21 -2.37 14.23
N GLN A 36 -2.41 -1.33 14.48
CA GLN A 36 -2.90 0.05 14.53
C GLN A 36 -2.77 0.79 13.20
N ASN A 37 -2.18 0.16 12.17
CA ASN A 37 -1.99 0.80 10.88
C ASN A 37 -3.21 0.55 9.97
N PRO A 38 -4.02 1.57 9.65
CA PRO A 38 -5.21 1.39 8.82
C PRO A 38 -4.90 1.00 7.37
N LEU A 39 -3.65 1.10 6.93
CA LEU A 39 -3.21 0.78 5.57
C LEU A 39 -2.51 -0.57 5.48
N VAL A 40 -2.47 -1.36 6.56
CA VAL A 40 -1.78 -2.66 6.56
C VAL A 40 -2.30 -3.57 5.44
N GLN A 41 -3.62 -3.62 5.23
CA GLN A 41 -4.21 -4.39 4.15
C GLN A 41 -3.69 -3.94 2.79
N ARG A 42 -3.63 -2.62 2.55
CA ARG A 42 -3.09 -2.06 1.30
C ARG A 42 -1.62 -2.43 1.09
N VAL A 43 -0.82 -2.46 2.15
CA VAL A 43 0.58 -2.90 2.07
C VAL A 43 0.67 -4.38 1.69
N ILE A 44 -0.18 -5.23 2.28
CA ILE A 44 -0.25 -6.66 1.96
C ILE A 44 -0.68 -6.84 0.49
N ASP A 45 -1.72 -6.15 0.03
CA ASP A 45 -2.22 -6.22 -1.36
C ASP A 45 -1.17 -5.77 -2.41
N ILE A 46 -0.20 -4.94 -1.99
CA ILE A 46 0.93 -4.52 -2.84
C ILE A 46 2.04 -5.58 -2.83
N PHE A 47 2.21 -6.29 -1.73
CA PHE A 47 3.21 -7.35 -1.61
C PHE A 47 2.73 -8.61 -2.34
N ASP A 48 1.45 -8.94 -2.24
CA ASP A 48 0.76 -9.98 -2.99
C ASP A 48 0.68 -9.59 -4.48
N THR A 49 1.68 -10.03 -5.23
CA THR A 49 1.85 -9.69 -6.65
C THR A 49 1.05 -10.61 -7.55
N ASP A 50 0.78 -11.85 -7.13
CA ASP A 50 0.01 -12.81 -7.89
C ASP A 50 -1.50 -12.78 -7.56
N GLY A 51 -1.90 -12.07 -6.50
CA GLY A 51 -3.28 -11.85 -6.09
C GLY A 51 -3.93 -13.07 -5.44
N ASN A 52 -3.14 -13.98 -4.86
CA ASN A 52 -3.64 -15.20 -4.25
C ASN A 52 -4.21 -14.98 -2.83
N GLY A 53 -4.03 -13.78 -2.25
CA GLY A 53 -4.50 -13.40 -0.92
C GLY A 53 -3.51 -13.66 0.21
N GLU A 54 -2.34 -14.22 -0.09
CA GLU A 54 -1.25 -14.48 0.83
C GLU A 54 0.06 -13.90 0.27
N VAL A 55 1.05 -13.68 1.12
CA VAL A 55 2.36 -13.15 0.70
C VAL A 55 3.42 -14.24 0.84
N ASP A 56 3.93 -14.73 -0.27
CA ASP A 56 5.00 -15.74 -0.26
C ASP A 56 6.36 -15.13 0.15
N PHE A 57 7.38 -15.98 0.36
CA PHE A 57 8.69 -15.49 0.78
C PHE A 57 9.36 -14.57 -0.25
N LYS A 58 9.16 -14.81 -1.55
CA LYS A 58 9.74 -13.99 -2.62
C LYS A 58 9.06 -12.62 -2.62
N GLU A 59 7.74 -12.59 -2.57
CA GLU A 59 6.91 -11.38 -2.49
C GLU A 59 7.22 -10.55 -1.25
N PHE A 60 7.38 -11.20 -0.10
CA PHE A 60 7.81 -10.54 1.13
C PHE A 60 9.17 -9.85 0.98
N ILE A 61 10.15 -10.51 0.35
CA ILE A 61 11.47 -9.92 0.11
C ILE A 61 11.38 -8.73 -0.86
N GLU A 62 10.65 -8.89 -1.96
CA GLU A 62 10.44 -7.83 -2.96
C GLU A 62 9.74 -6.61 -2.33
N GLY A 63 8.66 -6.84 -1.58
CA GLY A 63 7.92 -5.81 -0.85
C GLY A 63 8.80 -5.06 0.16
N VAL A 64 9.50 -5.78 1.04
CA VAL A 64 10.36 -5.15 2.06
C VAL A 64 11.54 -4.41 1.44
N SER A 65 12.05 -4.87 0.30
CA SER A 65 13.17 -4.21 -0.39
C SER A 65 12.86 -2.77 -0.82
N GLN A 66 11.58 -2.46 -1.09
CA GLN A 66 11.12 -1.12 -1.46
C GLN A 66 11.28 -0.09 -0.33
N PHE A 67 11.38 -0.56 0.92
CA PHE A 67 11.61 0.27 2.10
C PHE A 67 13.08 0.34 2.53
N SER A 68 13.99 -0.28 1.79
CA SER A 68 15.42 -0.21 2.10
C SER A 68 15.89 1.24 2.10
N VAL A 69 16.81 1.58 3.02
CA VAL A 69 17.37 2.93 3.17
C VAL A 69 18.07 3.41 1.89
N LYS A 70 18.45 2.48 1.00
CA LYS A 70 19.04 2.73 -0.32
C LYS A 70 18.03 3.08 -1.41
N GLY A 71 16.72 2.99 -1.13
CA GLY A 71 15.68 3.26 -2.11
C GLY A 71 15.66 4.73 -2.54
N ASP A 72 15.57 4.95 -3.84
CA ASP A 72 15.49 6.30 -4.40
C ASP A 72 14.13 6.95 -4.07
N LYS A 73 14.05 8.28 -4.24
CA LYS A 73 12.82 9.05 -3.97
C LYS A 73 11.65 8.55 -4.82
N GLU A 74 11.91 8.12 -6.06
CA GLU A 74 10.89 7.70 -7.00
C GLU A 74 10.24 6.37 -6.56
N GLN A 75 11.02 5.40 -6.09
CA GLN A 75 10.53 4.13 -5.56
C GLN A 75 9.56 4.36 -4.39
N LYS A 76 9.88 5.29 -3.50
CA LYS A 76 8.99 5.65 -2.38
C LYS A 76 7.71 6.31 -2.86
N LEU A 77 7.78 7.17 -3.89
CA LEU A 77 6.59 7.78 -4.49
C LEU A 77 5.73 6.73 -5.20
N ARG A 78 6.34 5.79 -5.94
CA ARG A 78 5.62 4.69 -6.59
C ARG A 78 4.93 3.78 -5.57
N PHE A 79 5.60 3.49 -4.46
CA PHE A 79 5.00 2.74 -3.38
C PHE A 79 3.80 3.49 -2.80
N ALA A 80 3.96 4.78 -2.49
CA ALA A 80 2.86 5.61 -1.98
C ALA A 80 1.70 5.69 -2.98
N PHE A 81 1.97 5.80 -4.28
CA PHE A 81 0.96 5.81 -5.33
C PHE A 81 0.15 4.51 -5.35
N ARG A 82 0.81 3.35 -5.27
CA ARG A 82 0.16 2.02 -5.22
C ARG A 82 -0.71 1.77 -3.99
N ILE A 83 -0.51 2.54 -2.90
CA ILE A 83 -1.43 2.47 -1.76
C ILE A 83 -2.81 2.97 -2.19
N TYR A 84 -2.86 4.00 -3.05
CA TYR A 84 -4.07 4.58 -3.60
C TYR A 84 -4.60 3.83 -4.82
N ASP A 85 -3.76 3.53 -5.82
CA ASP A 85 -4.13 2.77 -7.02
C ASP A 85 -4.44 1.31 -6.65
N MET A 86 -5.74 0.99 -6.50
CA MET A 86 -6.22 -0.29 -5.98
C MET A 86 -6.39 -1.34 -7.06
N ASP A 87 -6.85 -0.93 -8.25
CA ASP A 87 -7.03 -1.83 -9.38
C ASP A 87 -5.78 -1.97 -10.25
N LYS A 88 -4.71 -1.22 -9.95
CA LYS A 88 -3.39 -1.26 -10.60
C LYS A 88 -3.49 -0.78 -12.06
N ASP A 89 -4.44 0.10 -12.39
CA ASP A 89 -4.61 0.68 -13.73
C ASP A 89 -3.61 1.81 -14.04
N GLY A 90 -2.84 2.25 -13.04
CA GLY A 90 -1.85 3.31 -13.16
C GLY A 90 -2.40 4.71 -12.88
N TYR A 91 -3.64 4.82 -12.43
CA TYR A 91 -4.31 6.05 -12.06
C TYR A 91 -4.88 5.95 -10.64
N ILE A 92 -5.04 7.09 -9.98
CA ILE A 92 -5.85 7.18 -8.76
C ILE A 92 -7.20 7.76 -9.15
N SER A 93 -8.23 6.92 -9.15
CA SER A 93 -9.60 7.35 -9.37
C SER A 93 -10.17 8.07 -8.14
N ASN A 94 -11.26 8.83 -8.35
CA ASN A 94 -12.01 9.46 -7.26
C ASN A 94 -12.46 8.44 -6.20
N GLY A 95 -12.93 7.27 -6.62
CA GLY A 95 -13.39 6.21 -5.73
C GLY A 95 -12.27 5.61 -4.90
N GLU A 96 -11.11 5.38 -5.49
CA GLU A 96 -9.93 4.85 -4.79
C GLU A 96 -9.38 5.84 -3.77
N LEU A 97 -9.27 7.11 -4.15
CA LEU A 97 -8.86 8.17 -3.23
C LEU A 97 -9.82 8.27 -2.04
N PHE A 98 -11.13 8.17 -2.28
CA PHE A 98 -12.13 8.13 -1.21
C PHE A 98 -11.92 6.93 -0.28
N GLN A 99 -11.73 5.73 -0.81
CA GLN A 99 -11.59 4.51 -0.01
C GLN A 99 -10.36 4.58 0.90
N VAL A 100 -9.20 4.97 0.36
CA VAL A 100 -7.98 5.06 1.17
C VAL A 100 -8.07 6.16 2.23
N LEU A 101 -8.61 7.33 1.89
CA LEU A 101 -8.81 8.37 2.90
C LEU A 101 -9.84 7.95 3.96
N LYS A 102 -10.86 7.17 3.58
CA LYS A 102 -11.82 6.61 4.54
C LYS A 102 -11.15 5.64 5.51
N MET A 103 -10.23 4.81 5.05
CA MET A 103 -9.42 3.93 5.92
C MET A 103 -8.62 4.76 6.93
N MET A 104 -8.00 5.87 6.50
CA MET A 104 -7.16 6.71 7.37
C MET A 104 -7.97 7.53 8.38
N VAL A 105 -9.08 8.14 7.95
CA VAL A 105 -9.88 9.06 8.77
C VAL A 105 -10.89 8.32 9.64
N GLY A 106 -11.30 7.11 9.23
CA GLY A 106 -12.32 6.33 9.91
C GLY A 106 -13.65 7.07 10.00
N ASN A 107 -14.19 7.20 11.21
CA ASN A 107 -15.48 7.83 11.47
C ASN A 107 -15.37 9.32 11.88
N ASN A 108 -14.19 9.92 11.78
CA ASN A 108 -13.99 11.33 12.15
C ASN A 108 -14.64 12.31 11.17
N LEU A 109 -14.98 11.87 9.96
CA LEU A 109 -15.69 12.66 8.95
C LEU A 109 -16.90 11.89 8.43
N LYS A 110 -17.96 12.65 8.10
CA LYS A 110 -19.09 12.11 7.33
C LYS A 110 -18.64 11.86 5.89
N ASP A 111 -19.24 10.86 5.25
CA ASP A 111 -18.91 10.49 3.88
C ASP A 111 -19.10 11.66 2.90
N THR A 112 -20.09 12.52 3.12
CA THR A 112 -20.29 13.74 2.31
C THR A 112 -19.17 14.76 2.46
N GLN A 113 -18.59 14.89 3.66
CA GLN A 113 -17.46 15.80 3.89
C GLN A 113 -16.18 15.22 3.29
N LEU A 114 -15.99 13.91 3.43
CA LEU A 114 -14.86 13.22 2.82
C LEU A 114 -14.92 13.30 1.30
N GLN A 115 -16.09 13.07 0.69
CA GLN A 115 -16.29 13.19 -0.75
C GLN A 115 -15.94 14.60 -1.25
N GLN A 116 -16.33 15.66 -0.52
CA GLN A 116 -15.95 17.03 -0.89
C GLN A 116 -14.44 17.27 -0.85
N ILE A 117 -13.70 16.59 0.03
CA ILE A 117 -12.24 16.67 0.08
C ILE A 117 -11.64 15.93 -1.13
N VAL A 118 -12.15 14.75 -1.43
CA VAL A 118 -11.75 13.94 -2.60
C VAL A 118 -11.96 14.73 -3.88
N ASP A 119 -13.15 15.26 -4.11
CA ASP A 119 -13.49 16.01 -5.33
C ASP A 119 -12.56 17.23 -5.51
N LYS A 120 -12.32 17.99 -4.43
CA LYS A 120 -11.39 19.12 -4.47
C LYS A 120 -9.96 18.68 -4.70
N THR A 121 -9.54 17.53 -4.18
CA THR A 121 -8.17 17.02 -4.37
C THR A 121 -7.95 16.64 -5.83
N ILE A 122 -8.89 15.90 -6.44
CA ILE A 122 -8.85 15.55 -7.86
C ILE A 122 -8.78 16.82 -8.71
N ILE A 123 -9.71 17.77 -8.54
CA ILE A 123 -9.74 19.02 -9.31
C ILE A 123 -8.42 19.81 -9.25
N ASN A 124 -7.72 19.77 -8.11
CA ASN A 124 -6.46 20.50 -7.96
C ASN A 124 -5.26 19.75 -8.56
N ALA A 125 -5.26 18.42 -8.50
CA ALA A 125 -4.17 17.57 -8.94
C ALA A 125 -4.23 17.27 -10.45
N ASP A 126 -5.43 16.99 -10.96
CA ASP A 126 -5.73 16.66 -12.36
C ASP A 126 -5.42 17.85 -13.29
N LYS A 127 -4.33 17.74 -14.05
CA LYS A 127 -3.83 18.79 -14.96
C LYS A 127 -4.31 18.58 -16.38
N ASP A 128 -4.54 17.35 -16.80
CA ASP A 128 -4.97 17.03 -18.15
C ASP A 128 -6.50 16.94 -18.32
N GLY A 129 -7.23 16.89 -17.20
CA GLY A 129 -8.69 16.93 -17.13
C GLY A 129 -9.35 15.57 -17.37
N ASP A 130 -8.64 14.46 -17.16
CA ASP A 130 -9.18 13.11 -17.37
C ASP A 130 -10.03 12.60 -16.19
N GLY A 131 -10.09 13.35 -15.08
CA GLY A 131 -10.87 13.07 -13.90
C GLY A 131 -10.22 12.09 -12.92
N ARG A 132 -8.96 11.71 -13.14
CA ARG A 132 -8.15 10.84 -12.30
C ARG A 132 -6.79 11.51 -12.02
N ILE A 133 -5.93 10.84 -11.27
CA ILE A 133 -4.57 11.34 -11.00
C ILE A 133 -3.57 10.32 -11.51
N SER A 134 -2.82 10.70 -12.54
CA SER A 134 -1.67 9.94 -13.04
C SER A 134 -0.48 9.96 -12.06
N PHE A 135 0.48 9.06 -12.23
CA PHE A 135 1.70 9.07 -11.42
C PHE A 135 2.49 10.39 -11.57
N GLU A 136 2.52 10.95 -12.78
CA GLU A 136 3.17 12.22 -13.09
C GLU A 136 2.52 13.38 -12.33
N GLU A 137 1.18 13.45 -12.31
CA GLU A 137 0.43 14.45 -11.56
C GLU A 137 0.62 14.29 -10.06
N PHE A 138 0.59 13.05 -9.55
CA PHE A 138 0.87 12.75 -8.15
C PHE A 138 2.25 13.25 -7.71
N CYS A 139 3.26 13.14 -8.58
CA CYS A 139 4.61 13.62 -8.30
C CYS A 139 4.77 15.14 -8.41
N ALA A 140 3.84 15.82 -9.08
CA ALA A 140 3.88 17.27 -9.34
C ALA A 140 3.15 18.11 -8.27
N VAL A 141 2.38 17.47 -7.39
CA VAL A 141 1.74 18.08 -6.21
C VAL A 141 2.78 18.36 -5.11
#